data_AF-A0AA90HCI7-F1
#
_entry.id   AF-A0AA90HCI7-F1
#
_cell.length_a   1.000
_cell.length_b   1.000
_cell.length_c   1.000
_cell.angle_alpha   90.00
_cell.angle_beta   90.00
_cell.angle_gamma   90.00
#
_symmetry.space_group_name_H-M   'P 1'
#
loop_
_entity.id
_entity.type
_entity.pdbx_description
1 polymer ?
#
loop_
_entity_poly.entity_id
_entity_poly.type
_entity_poly.pdbx_seq_one_letter_code
_entity_poly.pdbx_strand_id
1 'polypeptide(L)'
;MYRFLLTRQWVILTIVGLLMMPVMVRLGIWQMHRHEAENASNARIYAALAAAPVPVERIDAPRHRIPAADDFRTVTVTGTYDQAHEVVVRHRTSADDSSIGYYVVTPLLLADGKAVLVNRGWVASQYDGITFPKVPAAPKGRVSLTGRLRLDETTAGTGIQDKHDMPPRQVMLINSEELAGTVSRPVLGGYLELTATSPKPAAGQPQLVPPPNPGQTNGGYTPPHLAYAWQWWLFVLMVPAGWIILVRREHRDQVAKRDKARDAAAGPGDTGAGETGAGETAAAGSDDAGAAGAESAAGAGADGAGVSAGVRGTREGDAEDAAAKVTVPAAPGEGKAS
;
A
#
# COMPACT_ATOMS: atom_id res chain seq x y z
N MET A 1 -48.50 -15.44 -20.23
CA MET A 1 -48.15 -14.13 -20.84
C MET A 1 -47.59 -13.23 -19.76
N TYR A 2 -46.39 -12.66 -19.94
CA TYR A 2 -45.67 -11.82 -18.98
C TYR A 2 -46.25 -10.39 -18.83
N ARG A 3 -47.58 -10.23 -18.79
CA ARG A 3 -48.25 -8.91 -18.72
C ARG A 3 -47.85 -8.11 -17.48
N PHE A 4 -47.38 -8.76 -16.41
CA PHE A 4 -46.86 -8.10 -15.21
C PHE A 4 -45.62 -7.23 -15.48
N LEU A 5 -44.83 -7.51 -16.53
CA LEU A 5 -43.67 -6.70 -16.91
C LEU A 5 -44.05 -5.27 -17.31
N LEU A 6 -45.32 -5.04 -17.69
CA LEU A 6 -45.86 -3.73 -18.05
C LEU A 6 -46.37 -2.94 -16.83
N THR A 7 -46.32 -3.52 -15.63
CA THR A 7 -46.68 -2.77 -14.42
C THR A 7 -45.64 -1.70 -14.12
N ARG A 8 -46.07 -0.58 -13.50
CA ARG A 8 -45.21 0.58 -13.20
C ARG A 8 -43.91 0.18 -12.49
N GLN A 9 -43.98 -0.75 -11.54
CA GLN A 9 -42.82 -1.25 -10.80
C GLN A 9 -41.80 -1.95 -11.71
N TRP A 10 -42.26 -2.86 -12.57
CA TRP A 10 -41.38 -3.60 -13.48
C TRP A 10 -40.79 -2.68 -14.55
N VAL A 11 -41.59 -1.80 -15.15
CA VAL A 11 -41.10 -0.80 -16.12
C VAL A 11 -40.00 0.09 -15.51
N ILE A 12 -40.19 0.59 -14.29
CA ILE A 12 -39.18 1.40 -13.59
C ILE A 12 -37.91 0.57 -13.35
N LEU A 13 -38.03 -0.67 -12.87
CA LEU A 13 -36.87 -1.51 -12.57
C LEU A 13 -36.10 -1.87 -13.85
N THR A 14 -36.77 -2.10 -14.98
CA THR A 14 -36.10 -2.31 -16.29
C THR A 14 -35.33 -1.07 -16.71
N ILE A 15 -35.98 0.10 -16.64
CA ILE A 15 -35.38 1.36 -17.09
C ILE A 15 -34.17 1.70 -16.21
N VAL A 16 -34.29 1.57 -14.88
CA VAL A 16 -33.18 1.81 -13.96
C VAL A 16 -32.02 0.86 -14.24
N GLY A 17 -32.29 -0.45 -14.42
CA GLY A 17 -31.24 -1.41 -14.78
C GLY A 17 -30.57 -1.06 -16.11
N LEU A 18 -31.36 -0.72 -17.12
CA LEU A 18 -30.89 -0.33 -18.45
C LEU A 18 -30.03 0.95 -18.42
N LEU A 19 -30.39 1.92 -17.59
CA LEU A 19 -29.64 3.17 -17.41
C LEU A 19 -28.40 2.99 -16.53
N MET A 20 -28.41 2.05 -15.59
CA MET A 20 -27.27 1.80 -14.70
C MET A 20 -26.12 1.08 -15.43
N MET A 21 -26.43 0.18 -16.36
CA MET A 21 -25.42 -0.54 -17.14
C MET A 21 -24.40 0.36 -17.86
N PRO A 22 -24.78 1.38 -18.67
CA PRO A 22 -23.81 2.25 -19.32
C PRO A 22 -22.97 3.07 -18.32
N VAL A 23 -23.53 3.42 -17.16
CA VAL A 23 -22.77 4.08 -16.08
C VAL A 23 -21.69 3.15 -15.53
N MET A 24 -22.04 1.89 -15.23
CA MET A 24 -21.08 0.88 -14.77
C MET A 24 -20.00 0.57 -15.82
N VAL A 25 -20.36 0.47 -17.10
CA VAL A 25 -19.39 0.30 -18.20
C VAL A 25 -18.41 1.49 -18.23
N ARG A 26 -18.93 2.72 -18.17
CA ARG A 26 -18.11 3.93 -18.16
C ARG A 26 -17.16 3.98 -16.95
N LEU A 27 -17.62 3.56 -15.77
CA LEU A 27 -16.79 3.44 -14.57
C LEU A 27 -15.66 2.41 -14.74
N GLY A 28 -15.96 1.26 -15.35
CA GLY A 28 -14.94 0.24 -15.65
C GLY A 28 -13.87 0.74 -16.63
N ILE A 29 -14.27 1.44 -17.70
CA ILE A 29 -13.33 2.06 -18.67
C ILE A 29 -12.47 3.12 -17.97
N TRP A 30 -13.08 3.96 -17.13
CA TRP A 30 -12.33 4.98 -16.39
C TRP A 30 -11.27 4.38 -15.45
N GLN A 31 -11.62 3.31 -14.72
CA GLN A 31 -10.65 2.59 -13.88
C GLN A 31 -9.52 1.95 -14.71
N MET A 32 -9.84 1.41 -15.89
CA MET A 32 -8.84 0.84 -16.79
C MET A 32 -7.85 1.90 -17.31
N HIS A 33 -8.34 3.06 -17.75
CA HIS A 33 -7.46 4.16 -18.16
C HIS A 33 -6.55 4.63 -17.03
N ARG A 34 -7.04 4.62 -15.77
CA ARG A 34 -6.22 4.99 -14.61
C ARG A 34 -5.08 3.99 -14.39
N HIS A 35 -5.39 2.69 -14.49
CA HIS A 35 -4.40 1.61 -14.43
C HIS A 35 -3.35 1.71 -15.55
N GLU A 36 -3.77 1.99 -16.78
CA GLU A 36 -2.86 2.16 -17.92
C GLU A 36 -1.92 3.36 -17.74
N ALA A 37 -2.45 4.50 -17.29
CA ALA A 37 -1.65 5.69 -17.03
C ALA A 37 -0.56 5.43 -15.97
N GLU A 38 -0.91 4.67 -14.93
CA GLU A 38 0.04 4.27 -13.89
C GLU A 38 1.10 3.30 -14.43
N ASN A 39 0.69 2.26 -15.15
CA ASN A 39 1.60 1.30 -15.77
C ASN A 39 2.57 1.97 -16.75
N ALA A 40 2.13 2.97 -17.50
CA ALA A 40 2.99 3.73 -18.40
C ALA A 40 4.06 4.53 -17.63
N SER A 41 3.73 5.07 -16.46
CA SER A 41 4.71 5.73 -15.58
C SER A 41 5.72 4.73 -15.03
N ASN A 42 5.24 3.61 -14.50
CA ASN A 42 6.07 2.54 -13.95
C ASN A 42 7.03 1.96 -15.00
N ALA A 43 6.54 1.74 -16.23
CA ALA A 43 7.37 1.27 -17.34
C ALA A 43 8.56 2.19 -17.64
N ARG A 44 8.39 3.52 -17.52
CA ARG A 44 9.50 4.49 -17.70
C ARG A 44 10.54 4.34 -16.60
N ILE A 45 10.10 4.21 -15.35
CA ILE A 45 10.99 3.98 -14.20
C ILE A 45 11.80 2.69 -14.41
N TYR A 46 11.15 1.58 -14.79
CA TYR A 46 11.85 0.32 -15.01
C TYR A 46 12.81 0.38 -16.20
N ALA A 47 12.44 1.05 -17.28
CA ALA A 47 13.35 1.26 -18.41
C ALA A 47 14.60 2.05 -17.98
N ALA A 48 14.42 3.10 -17.15
CA ALA A 48 15.53 3.90 -16.62
C ALA A 48 16.45 3.08 -15.69
N LEU A 49 15.86 2.25 -14.82
CA LEU A 49 16.57 1.35 -13.90
C LEU A 49 17.35 0.25 -14.64
N ALA A 50 16.77 -0.30 -15.71
CA ALA A 50 17.38 -1.39 -16.49
C ALA A 50 18.47 -0.90 -17.46
N ALA A 51 18.48 0.39 -17.81
CA ALA A 51 19.43 0.92 -18.77
C ALA A 51 20.85 1.01 -18.16
N ALA A 52 21.87 0.79 -19.00
CA ALA A 52 23.27 0.72 -18.56
C ALA A 52 23.72 1.99 -17.82
N PRO A 53 24.53 1.90 -16.74
CA PRO A 53 24.98 3.07 -16.01
C PRO A 53 25.75 4.07 -16.88
N VAL A 54 25.56 5.37 -16.63
CA VAL A 54 26.29 6.45 -17.31
C VAL A 54 27.13 7.26 -16.33
N PRO A 55 28.28 7.83 -16.75
CA PRO A 55 29.03 8.77 -15.92
C PRO A 55 28.21 10.04 -15.64
N VAL A 56 28.32 10.61 -14.44
CA VAL A 56 27.58 11.82 -14.03
C VAL A 56 27.90 13.03 -14.91
N GLU A 57 29.10 13.06 -15.49
CA GLU A 57 29.57 14.13 -16.38
C GLU A 57 28.79 14.18 -17.70
N ARG A 58 28.11 13.08 -18.07
CA ARG A 58 27.19 13.09 -19.23
C ARG A 58 25.84 13.72 -18.90
N ILE A 59 25.55 13.92 -17.62
CA ILE A 59 24.33 14.56 -17.11
C ILE A 59 24.65 16.02 -16.75
N ASP A 60 25.53 16.65 -17.54
CA ASP A 60 25.79 18.08 -17.46
C ASP A 60 24.64 18.81 -18.17
N ALA A 61 23.47 18.83 -17.53
CA ALA A 61 22.35 19.65 -17.99
C ALA A 61 22.80 21.12 -17.89
N PRO A 62 22.96 21.85 -19.00
CA PRO A 62 23.28 23.27 -18.93
C PRO A 62 22.05 23.96 -18.33
N ARG A 63 22.17 24.38 -17.07
CA ARG A 63 21.13 24.96 -16.18
C ARG A 63 20.39 23.92 -15.31
N HIS A 64 20.99 23.61 -14.16
CA HIS A 64 20.43 23.24 -12.83
C HIS A 64 19.23 22.27 -12.70
N ARG A 65 18.60 21.81 -13.77
CA ARG A 65 17.40 20.95 -13.73
C ARG A 65 17.62 19.73 -14.60
N ILE A 66 17.61 18.57 -13.96
CA ILE A 66 17.64 17.28 -14.65
C ILE A 66 16.34 17.13 -15.47
N PRO A 67 16.42 16.66 -16.73
CA PRO A 67 15.22 16.28 -17.49
C PRO A 67 14.43 15.19 -16.78
N ALA A 68 13.09 15.27 -16.77
CA ALA A 68 12.26 14.24 -16.15
C ALA A 68 12.46 12.82 -16.74
N ALA A 69 13.03 12.72 -17.95
CA ALA A 69 13.38 11.46 -18.58
C ALA A 69 14.60 10.75 -17.94
N ASP A 70 15.45 11.51 -17.23
CA ASP A 70 16.64 10.98 -16.56
C ASP A 70 16.38 10.64 -15.08
N ASP A 71 15.16 10.86 -14.57
CA ASP A 71 14.77 10.36 -13.24
C ASP A 71 14.90 8.83 -13.21
N PHE A 72 15.41 8.30 -12.09
CA PHE A 72 15.81 6.90 -11.89
C PHE A 72 16.95 6.37 -12.76
N ARG A 73 17.60 7.19 -13.60
CA ARG A 73 18.74 6.74 -14.40
C ARG A 73 19.88 6.31 -13.49
N THR A 74 20.48 5.15 -13.75
CA THR A 74 21.67 4.71 -13.00
C THR A 74 22.91 5.49 -13.45
N VAL A 75 23.62 6.08 -12.49
CA VAL A 75 24.76 6.96 -12.70
C VAL A 75 25.96 6.51 -11.87
N THR A 76 27.15 6.61 -12.44
CA THR A 76 28.42 6.42 -11.73
C THR A 76 29.14 7.74 -11.53
N VAL A 77 29.63 8.01 -10.32
CA VAL A 77 30.39 9.22 -9.98
C VAL A 77 31.57 8.87 -9.09
N THR A 78 32.68 9.60 -9.22
CA THR A 78 33.83 9.50 -8.32
C THR A 78 34.11 10.84 -7.66
N GLY A 79 34.35 10.83 -6.35
CA GLY A 79 34.59 12.04 -5.59
C GLY A 79 34.97 11.79 -4.14
N THR A 80 34.94 12.84 -3.32
CA THR A 80 35.19 12.77 -1.87
C THR A 80 34.01 13.37 -1.13
N TYR A 81 33.49 12.70 -0.10
CA TYR A 81 32.38 13.22 0.69
C TYR A 81 32.77 14.47 1.48
N ASP A 82 31.90 15.48 1.46
CA ASP A 82 31.97 16.66 2.30
C ASP A 82 31.05 16.50 3.52
N GLN A 83 31.58 15.84 4.55
CA GLN A 83 30.81 15.55 5.75
C GLN A 83 30.48 16.82 6.57
N ALA A 84 31.19 17.93 6.37
CA ALA A 84 30.93 19.18 7.07
C ALA A 84 29.56 19.77 6.69
N HIS A 85 29.14 19.55 5.44
CA HIS A 85 27.86 20.00 4.89
C HIS A 85 26.83 18.86 4.78
N GLU A 86 27.01 17.77 5.53
CA GLU A 86 26.04 16.67 5.59
C GLU A 86 24.76 17.13 6.31
N VAL A 87 23.61 16.81 5.73
CA VAL A 87 22.29 17.13 6.28
C VAL A 87 21.45 15.86 6.44
N VAL A 88 20.44 15.94 7.30
CA VAL A 88 19.45 14.87 7.44
C VAL A 88 18.07 15.35 7.01
N VAL A 89 17.37 14.49 6.29
CA VAL A 89 16.06 14.78 5.71
C VAL A 89 15.01 14.08 6.56
N ARG A 90 14.08 14.83 7.14
CA ARG A 90 13.11 14.29 8.12
C ARG A 90 11.94 13.58 7.44
N HIS A 91 11.14 12.92 8.28
CA HIS A 91 9.88 12.26 7.91
C HIS A 91 10.05 11.23 6.80
N ARG A 92 11.11 10.42 6.89
CA ARG A 92 11.38 9.35 5.95
C ARG A 92 11.02 8.02 6.56
N THR A 93 10.20 7.25 5.86
CA THR A 93 9.82 5.91 6.31
C THR A 93 10.92 4.91 5.96
N SER A 94 11.10 3.92 6.82
CA SER A 94 11.94 2.76 6.56
C SER A 94 11.43 1.96 5.36
N ALA A 95 12.28 1.10 4.80
CA ALA A 95 11.95 0.29 3.61
C ALA A 95 10.79 -0.70 3.82
N ASP A 96 10.47 -1.02 5.08
CA ASP A 96 9.38 -1.91 5.51
C ASP A 96 8.16 -1.14 6.04
N ASP A 97 8.13 0.19 5.87
CA ASP A 97 7.07 1.09 6.32
C ASP A 97 6.77 1.07 7.84
N SER A 98 7.64 0.47 8.66
CA SER A 98 7.39 0.27 10.09
C SER A 98 7.82 1.44 10.98
N SER A 99 8.77 2.25 10.51
CA SER A 99 9.47 3.24 11.35
C SER A 99 9.72 4.54 10.60
N ILE A 100 9.59 5.66 11.31
CA ILE A 100 9.97 6.98 10.80
C ILE A 100 11.43 7.28 11.21
N GLY A 101 12.17 7.86 10.28
CA GLY A 101 13.57 8.17 10.41
C GLY A 101 13.99 9.30 9.48
N TYR A 102 15.27 9.27 9.13
CA TYR A 102 15.92 10.31 8.35
C TYR A 102 16.62 9.70 7.14
N TYR A 103 16.61 10.41 6.01
CA TYR A 103 17.63 10.18 4.98
C TYR A 103 18.87 10.99 5.28
N VAL A 104 20.04 10.41 5.04
CA VAL A 104 21.33 11.05 5.21
C VAL A 104 21.80 11.53 3.85
N VAL A 105 21.90 12.85 3.67
CA VAL A 105 22.34 13.47 2.42
C VAL A 105 23.69 14.13 2.65
N THR A 106 24.70 13.66 1.93
CA THR A 106 26.07 14.19 2.01
C THR A 106 26.50 14.66 0.63
N PRO A 107 26.96 15.92 0.48
CA PRO A 107 27.55 16.36 -0.78
C PRO A 107 28.81 15.55 -1.10
N LEU A 108 28.93 15.13 -2.36
CA LEU A 108 30.14 14.51 -2.89
C LEU A 108 30.84 15.52 -3.79
N LEU A 109 32.12 15.79 -3.50
CA LEU A 109 32.95 16.74 -4.23
C LEU A 109 33.61 16.04 -5.41
N LEU A 110 33.38 16.55 -6.61
CA LEU A 110 33.92 16.02 -7.86
C LEU A 110 35.30 16.62 -8.15
N ALA A 111 36.04 16.00 -9.07
CA ALA A 111 37.37 16.46 -9.49
C ALA A 111 37.35 17.80 -10.24
N ASP A 112 36.22 18.17 -10.85
CA ASP A 112 36.02 19.41 -11.61
C ASP A 112 35.62 20.61 -10.72
N GLY A 113 35.54 20.41 -9.40
CA GLY A 113 35.15 21.46 -8.45
C GLY A 113 33.64 21.67 -8.33
N LYS A 114 32.81 20.82 -8.94
CA LYS A 114 31.37 20.76 -8.66
C LYS A 114 31.10 19.81 -7.47
N ALA A 115 29.87 19.82 -6.97
CA ALA A 115 29.37 18.88 -6.00
C ALA A 115 28.07 18.22 -6.48
N VAL A 116 27.80 17.00 -6.05
CA VAL A 116 26.50 16.33 -6.24
C VAL A 116 25.96 15.88 -4.89
N LEU A 117 24.67 16.07 -4.66
CA LEU A 117 24.04 15.56 -3.44
C LEU A 117 23.90 14.05 -3.52
N VAL A 118 24.31 13.34 -2.47
CA VAL A 118 24.16 11.89 -2.39
C VAL A 118 23.33 11.52 -1.17
N ASN A 119 22.14 10.98 -1.41
CA ASN A 119 21.38 10.27 -0.39
C ASN A 119 22.05 8.92 -0.12
N ARG A 120 22.74 8.82 1.02
CA ARG A 120 23.46 7.62 1.48
C ARG A 120 22.55 6.54 2.05
N GLY A 121 21.27 6.85 2.28
CA GLY A 121 20.28 5.92 2.82
C GLY A 121 19.59 6.43 4.07
N TRP A 122 18.84 5.52 4.70
CA TRP A 122 17.97 5.76 5.83
C TRP A 122 18.60 5.38 7.17
N VAL A 123 18.29 6.16 8.20
CA VAL A 123 18.62 5.88 9.61
C VAL A 123 17.38 6.09 10.48
N ALA A 124 17.19 5.27 11.50
CA ALA A 124 16.05 5.37 12.42
C ALA A 124 16.07 6.68 13.21
N SER A 125 14.87 7.22 13.50
CA SER A 125 14.77 8.40 14.36
C SER A 125 15.06 8.05 15.81
N GLN A 126 15.88 8.86 16.47
CA GLN A 126 15.92 8.93 17.92
C GLN A 126 14.77 9.89 18.34
N TYR A 127 13.99 9.54 19.35
CA TYR A 127 12.66 10.10 19.63
C TYR A 127 12.60 11.60 20.01
N ASP A 128 13.71 12.33 20.03
CA ASP A 128 13.77 13.71 20.51
C ASP A 128 13.52 14.78 19.43
N GLY A 129 13.68 14.45 18.14
CA GLY A 129 13.31 15.29 16.99
C GLY A 129 14.05 16.63 16.84
N ILE A 130 14.91 16.97 17.81
CA ILE A 130 15.65 18.23 17.91
C ILE A 130 17.15 17.96 17.75
N THR A 131 17.66 16.86 18.31
CA THR A 131 19.07 16.50 18.23
C THR A 131 19.40 15.94 16.85
N PHE A 132 20.56 16.33 16.30
CA PHE A 132 21.06 15.71 15.08
C PHE A 132 21.27 14.21 15.32
N PRO A 133 20.70 13.31 14.50
CA PRO A 133 20.72 11.89 14.77
C PRO A 133 22.15 11.33 14.67
N LYS A 134 22.40 10.21 15.34
CA LYS A 134 23.67 9.51 15.24
C LYS A 134 23.82 8.88 13.85
N VAL A 135 24.46 9.62 12.94
CA VAL A 135 24.73 9.18 11.57
C VAL A 135 26.11 8.50 11.48
N PRO A 136 26.20 7.31 10.88
CA PRO A 136 27.49 6.67 10.58
C PRO A 136 28.34 7.52 9.63
N ALA A 137 29.62 7.71 9.98
CA ALA A 137 30.51 8.56 9.18
C ALA A 137 30.65 8.07 7.73
N ALA A 138 30.75 9.01 6.81
CA ALA A 138 31.02 8.72 5.40
C ALA A 138 32.42 8.08 5.25
N PRO A 139 32.63 7.19 4.27
CA PRO A 139 33.97 6.69 3.96
C PRO A 139 34.93 7.84 3.67
N LYS A 140 36.14 7.77 4.24
CA LYS A 140 37.18 8.78 4.04
C LYS A 140 37.88 8.58 2.70
N GLY A 141 38.31 9.69 2.09
CA GLY A 141 39.06 9.67 0.85
C GLY A 141 38.16 9.57 -0.40
N ARG A 142 38.78 9.20 -1.53
CA ARG A 142 38.10 9.12 -2.81
C ARG A 142 37.28 7.84 -2.92
N VAL A 143 36.01 7.98 -3.28
CA VAL A 143 35.06 6.88 -3.46
C VAL A 143 34.49 6.90 -4.87
N SER A 144 34.16 5.73 -5.40
CA SER A 144 33.38 5.55 -6.62
C SER A 144 31.99 5.04 -6.24
N LEU A 145 30.96 5.78 -6.62
CA LEU A 145 29.57 5.50 -6.28
C LEU A 145 28.80 5.12 -7.54
N THR A 146 27.86 4.20 -7.37
CA THR A 146 26.73 4.03 -8.28
C THR A 146 25.48 4.45 -7.54
N GLY A 147 24.65 5.26 -8.19
CA GLY A 147 23.38 5.71 -7.63
C GLY A 147 22.33 5.93 -8.71
N ARG A 148 21.08 6.03 -8.28
CA ARG A 148 19.98 6.44 -9.17
C ARG A 148 19.84 7.94 -9.10
N LEU A 149 19.83 8.59 -10.25
CA LEU A 149 19.55 10.01 -10.34
C LEU A 149 18.10 10.26 -9.96
N ARG A 150 17.86 11.27 -9.14
CA ARG A 150 16.53 11.74 -8.74
C ARG A 150 16.44 13.24 -8.94
N LEU A 151 15.24 13.69 -9.32
CA LEU A 151 14.91 15.11 -9.40
C LEU A 151 14.84 15.72 -7.99
N ASP A 152 14.96 17.04 -7.90
CA ASP A 152 14.72 17.75 -6.64
C ASP A 152 13.28 17.50 -6.14
N GLU A 153 13.18 17.29 -4.84
CA GLU A 153 11.90 17.04 -4.19
C GLU A 153 11.07 18.32 -4.08
N THR A 154 9.76 18.14 -4.14
CA THR A 154 8.78 19.21 -3.93
C THR A 154 7.66 18.70 -3.04
N THR A 155 7.01 19.60 -2.30
CA THR A 155 5.83 19.27 -1.48
C THR A 155 4.76 18.53 -2.28
N ALA A 156 4.54 18.91 -3.55
CA ALA A 156 3.59 18.25 -4.43
C ALA A 156 4.01 16.83 -4.82
N GLY A 157 5.32 16.58 -4.96
CA GLY A 157 5.87 15.28 -5.34
C GLY A 157 5.95 14.28 -4.18
N THR A 158 6.27 14.74 -2.97
CA THR A 158 6.46 13.88 -1.79
C THR A 158 5.26 13.86 -0.84
N GLY A 159 4.39 14.87 -0.89
CA GLY A 159 3.34 15.09 0.11
C GLY A 159 3.85 15.61 1.46
N ILE A 160 5.16 15.78 1.62
CA ILE A 160 5.78 16.31 2.83
C ILE A 160 5.77 17.83 2.74
N GLN A 161 5.20 18.49 3.75
CA GLN A 161 5.23 19.95 3.82
C GLN A 161 6.66 20.44 4.04
N ASP A 162 7.11 21.30 3.14
CA ASP A 162 8.36 22.02 3.32
C ASP A 162 8.25 23.01 4.49
N LYS A 163 9.20 22.92 5.42
CA LYS A 163 9.29 23.78 6.59
C LYS A 163 10.70 24.34 6.60
N HIS A 164 10.89 25.59 7.02
CA HIS A 164 12.23 26.20 7.04
C HIS A 164 12.72 26.52 8.46
N ASP A 165 11.86 26.41 9.47
CA ASP A 165 12.17 26.59 10.89
C ASP A 165 12.71 25.31 11.53
N MET A 166 13.83 24.80 11.00
CA MET A 166 14.43 23.55 11.44
C MET A 166 15.71 23.73 12.26
N PRO A 167 16.03 22.76 13.14
CA PRO A 167 17.36 22.68 13.74
C PRO A 167 18.45 22.65 12.67
N PRO A 168 19.67 23.13 12.98
CA PRO A 168 20.77 23.14 12.01
C PRO A 168 21.00 21.77 11.37
N ARG A 169 21.27 21.78 10.06
CA ARG A 169 21.55 20.59 9.23
C ARG A 169 20.39 19.59 9.12
N GLN A 170 19.16 20.03 9.37
CA GLN A 170 17.94 19.25 9.14
C GLN A 170 17.06 19.94 8.10
N VAL A 171 16.54 19.17 7.15
CA VAL A 171 15.67 19.65 6.06
C VAL A 171 14.46 18.74 5.89
N MET A 172 13.38 19.23 5.27
CA MET A 172 12.19 18.40 4.96
C MET A 172 12.32 17.73 3.61
N LEU A 173 12.88 18.44 2.63
CA LEU A 173 12.99 18.04 1.24
C LEU A 173 14.45 18.03 0.77
N ILE A 174 14.77 17.15 -0.17
CA ILE A 174 16.07 17.15 -0.85
C ILE A 174 15.97 18.08 -2.06
N ASN A 175 16.54 19.28 -1.93
CA ASN A 175 16.57 20.26 -3.01
C ASN A 175 17.99 20.78 -3.23
N SER A 176 18.54 20.53 -4.42
CA SER A 176 19.89 20.90 -4.83
C SER A 176 20.10 22.41 -4.89
N GLU A 177 19.11 23.19 -5.29
CA GLU A 177 19.18 24.65 -5.37
C GLU A 177 19.23 25.27 -3.95
N GLU A 178 18.42 24.76 -3.01
CA GLU A 178 18.43 25.22 -1.62
C GLU A 178 19.72 24.82 -0.91
N LEU A 179 20.14 23.57 -1.07
CA LEU A 179 21.37 23.06 -0.44
C LEU A 179 22.64 23.65 -1.07
N ALA A 180 22.60 24.11 -2.32
CA ALA A 180 23.71 24.84 -2.94
C ALA A 180 24.11 26.09 -2.16
N GLY A 181 23.18 26.75 -1.44
CA GLY A 181 23.51 27.88 -0.58
C GLY A 181 24.39 27.52 0.63
N THR A 182 24.38 26.24 1.02
CA THR A 182 25.19 25.73 2.15
C THR A 182 26.53 25.16 1.70
N VAL A 183 26.61 24.66 0.46
CA VAL A 183 27.83 24.07 -0.09
C VAL A 183 28.64 25.17 -0.78
N SER A 184 29.91 25.33 -0.41
CA SER A 184 30.81 26.34 -0.99
C SER A 184 31.24 26.08 -2.46
N ARG A 185 30.46 25.30 -3.22
CA ARG A 185 30.73 24.88 -4.59
C ARG A 185 29.44 24.78 -5.41
N PRO A 186 29.51 24.90 -6.75
CA PRO A 186 28.37 24.65 -7.62
C PRO A 186 27.83 23.23 -7.43
N VAL A 187 26.54 23.09 -7.13
CA VAL A 187 25.87 21.80 -6.96
C VAL A 187 25.15 21.42 -8.25
N LEU A 188 25.33 20.18 -8.71
CA LEU A 188 24.58 19.62 -9.82
C LEU A 188 23.10 19.49 -9.43
N GLY A 189 22.20 19.75 -10.40
CA GLY A 189 20.76 19.64 -10.19
C GLY A 189 20.37 18.25 -9.70
N GLY A 190 19.38 18.18 -8.81
CA GLY A 190 18.89 16.94 -8.20
C GLY A 190 19.86 16.26 -7.23
N TYR A 191 19.67 14.96 -7.04
CA TYR A 191 20.47 14.16 -6.12
C TYR A 191 20.62 12.70 -6.59
N LEU A 192 21.59 11.99 -6.01
CA LEU A 192 21.83 10.58 -6.25
C LEU A 192 21.33 9.75 -5.06
N GLU A 193 20.46 8.78 -5.29
CA GLU A 193 20.17 7.72 -4.33
C GLU A 193 21.21 6.62 -4.45
N LEU A 194 22.05 6.48 -3.43
CA LEU A 194 23.14 5.52 -3.40
C LEU A 194 22.62 4.08 -3.57
N THR A 195 23.20 3.34 -4.51
CA THR A 195 22.91 1.90 -4.71
C THR A 195 24.14 1.03 -4.51
N ALA A 196 25.33 1.54 -4.80
CA ALA A 196 26.60 0.87 -4.51
C ALA A 196 27.73 1.88 -4.28
N THR A 197 28.74 1.48 -3.52
CA THR A 197 29.94 2.27 -3.27
C THR A 197 31.18 1.39 -3.25
N SER A 198 32.29 1.94 -3.75
CA SER A 198 33.63 1.37 -3.71
C SER A 198 34.61 2.40 -3.14
N PRO A 199 35.42 2.06 -2.13
CA PRO A 199 35.52 0.74 -1.47
C PRO A 199 34.25 0.37 -0.69
N LYS A 200 34.07 -0.95 -0.45
CA LYS A 200 32.95 -1.46 0.35
C LYS A 200 32.95 -0.75 1.71
N PRO A 201 31.81 -0.19 2.14
CA PRO A 201 31.79 0.61 3.34
C PRO A 201 31.85 -0.27 4.59
N ALA A 202 32.31 0.31 5.71
CA ALA A 202 32.33 -0.36 7.00
C ALA A 202 30.93 -0.77 7.46
N ALA A 203 30.83 -1.70 8.40
CA ALA A 203 29.55 -2.12 8.96
C ALA A 203 28.76 -0.93 9.57
N GLY A 204 27.43 -1.04 9.56
CA GLY A 204 26.54 -0.05 10.17
C GLY A 204 26.34 1.23 9.37
N GLN A 205 26.43 1.20 8.03
CA GLN A 205 26.01 2.33 7.18
C GLN A 205 24.50 2.54 7.21
N PRO A 206 24.00 3.74 6.80
CA PRO A 206 22.59 3.94 6.52
C PRO A 206 22.04 2.86 5.57
N GLN A 207 20.79 2.47 5.79
CA GLN A 207 20.12 1.47 4.97
C GLN A 207 19.84 2.06 3.59
N LEU A 208 20.32 1.43 2.52
CA LEU A 208 20.08 1.92 1.17
C LEU A 208 18.58 1.92 0.86
N VAL A 209 18.13 2.98 0.17
CA VAL A 209 16.74 3.07 -0.29
C VAL A 209 16.51 1.98 -1.34
N PRO A 210 15.48 1.12 -1.21
CA PRO A 210 15.21 0.09 -2.22
C PRO A 210 14.82 0.71 -3.58
N PRO A 211 14.91 -0.05 -4.68
CA PRO A 211 14.26 0.33 -5.92
C PRO A 211 12.73 0.42 -5.73
N PRO A 212 12.03 1.29 -6.50
CA PRO A 212 10.57 1.32 -6.50
C PRO A 212 10.01 -0.06 -6.84
N ASN A 213 9.12 -0.58 -6.00
CA ASN A 213 8.52 -1.89 -6.19
C ASN A 213 7.33 -1.80 -7.14
N PRO A 214 7.17 -2.70 -8.13
CA PRO A 214 5.96 -2.75 -8.96
C PRO A 214 4.72 -2.97 -8.08
N GLY A 215 3.91 -1.91 -7.96
CA GLY A 215 2.67 -1.90 -7.16
C GLY A 215 2.68 -0.95 -5.96
N GLN A 216 3.81 -0.31 -5.63
CA GLN A 216 3.88 0.76 -4.63
C GLN A 216 4.25 2.09 -5.29
N THR A 217 3.27 2.97 -5.50
CA THR A 217 3.51 4.40 -5.71
C THR A 217 3.18 5.16 -4.43
N ASN A 218 4.03 6.12 -4.05
CA ASN A 218 3.84 7.16 -3.01
C ASN A 218 2.75 6.86 -1.96
N GLY A 219 3.11 6.18 -0.86
CA GLY A 219 2.24 6.07 0.32
C GLY A 219 1.61 4.70 0.59
N GLY A 220 2.12 3.64 -0.04
CA GLY A 220 1.72 2.27 0.25
C GLY A 220 0.38 1.90 -0.40
N TYR A 221 0.40 0.87 -1.24
CA TYR A 221 -0.74 0.30 -1.97
C TYR A 221 -1.33 1.17 -3.09
N THR A 222 -0.98 0.77 -4.31
CA THR A 222 -1.82 1.03 -5.48
C THR A 222 -3.16 0.32 -5.29
N PRO A 223 -4.32 1.02 -5.29
CA PRO A 223 -5.61 0.34 -5.37
C PRO A 223 -5.59 -0.52 -6.63
N PRO A 224 -6.06 -1.78 -6.61
CA PRO A 224 -6.05 -2.61 -7.81
C PRO A 224 -7.10 -2.07 -8.80
N HIS A 225 -6.76 -1.00 -9.52
CA HIS A 225 -7.60 -0.31 -10.48
C HIS A 225 -8.15 -1.29 -11.53
N LEU A 226 -7.33 -2.27 -11.90
CA LEU A 226 -7.72 -3.40 -12.73
C LEU A 226 -8.82 -4.28 -12.10
N ALA A 227 -8.69 -4.65 -10.82
CA ALA A 227 -9.70 -5.47 -10.14
C ALA A 227 -11.03 -4.72 -10.01
N TYR A 228 -10.99 -3.40 -9.75
CA TYR A 228 -12.20 -2.58 -9.75
C TYR A 228 -12.83 -2.45 -11.13
N ALA A 229 -12.04 -2.37 -12.21
CA ALA A 229 -12.58 -2.39 -13.57
C ALA A 229 -13.37 -3.69 -13.83
N TRP A 230 -12.79 -4.84 -13.46
CA TRP A 230 -13.48 -6.14 -13.53
C TRP A 230 -14.73 -6.19 -12.66
N GLN A 231 -14.68 -5.66 -11.44
CA GLN A 231 -15.84 -5.59 -10.56
C GLN A 231 -17.00 -4.81 -11.23
N TRP A 232 -16.72 -3.67 -11.87
CA TRP A 232 -17.73 -2.90 -12.59
C TRP A 232 -18.34 -3.67 -13.75
N TRP A 233 -17.52 -4.40 -14.53
CA TRP A 233 -18.02 -5.22 -15.63
C TRP A 233 -18.79 -6.44 -15.15
N LEU A 234 -18.41 -7.04 -14.01
CA LEU A 234 -19.19 -8.09 -13.36
C LEU A 234 -20.57 -7.58 -12.94
N PHE A 235 -20.68 -6.35 -12.40
CA PHE A 235 -22.00 -5.77 -12.10
C PHE A 235 -22.87 -5.58 -13.34
N VAL A 236 -22.28 -5.21 -14.48
CA VAL A 236 -23.00 -5.14 -15.76
C VAL A 236 -23.61 -6.50 -16.14
N LEU A 237 -22.92 -7.61 -15.85
CA LEU A 237 -23.45 -8.97 -16.08
C LEU A 237 -24.49 -9.38 -15.03
N MET A 238 -24.33 -8.93 -13.78
CA MET A 238 -25.25 -9.26 -12.69
C MET A 238 -26.62 -8.57 -12.84
N VAL A 239 -26.69 -7.38 -13.44
CA VAL A 239 -27.96 -6.66 -13.68
C VAL A 239 -28.95 -7.50 -14.52
N PRO A 240 -28.62 -7.97 -15.74
CA PRO A 240 -29.53 -8.82 -16.53
C PRO A 240 -29.74 -10.19 -15.89
N ALA A 241 -28.73 -10.77 -15.24
CA ALA A 241 -28.90 -12.05 -14.53
C ALA A 241 -29.93 -11.93 -13.39
N GLY A 242 -29.80 -10.90 -12.55
CA GLY A 242 -30.74 -10.59 -11.48
C GLY A 242 -32.13 -10.29 -12.02
N TRP A 243 -32.22 -9.54 -13.11
CA TRP A 243 -33.49 -9.29 -13.82
C TRP A 243 -34.16 -10.61 -14.25
N ILE A 244 -33.44 -11.51 -14.91
CA ILE A 244 -33.98 -12.82 -15.36
C ILE A 244 -34.44 -13.66 -14.18
N ILE A 245 -33.67 -13.71 -13.09
CA ILE A 245 -34.03 -14.45 -11.87
C ILE A 245 -35.32 -13.89 -11.27
N LEU A 246 -35.44 -12.56 -11.15
CA LEU A 246 -36.64 -11.90 -10.65
C LEU A 246 -37.85 -12.21 -11.53
N VAL A 247 -37.72 -12.10 -12.86
CA VAL A 247 -38.82 -12.39 -13.80
C VAL A 247 -39.28 -13.85 -13.67
N ARG A 248 -38.33 -14.80 -13.58
CA ARG A 248 -38.64 -16.22 -13.40
C ARG A 248 -39.32 -16.50 -12.06
N ARG A 249 -38.88 -15.85 -10.98
CA ARG A 249 -39.47 -15.97 -9.65
C ARG A 249 -40.91 -15.44 -9.64
N GLU A 250 -41.14 -14.24 -10.15
CA GLU A 250 -42.48 -13.64 -10.23
C GLU A 250 -43.43 -14.48 -11.09
N HIS A 251 -42.95 -15.02 -12.21
CA HIS A 251 -43.75 -15.91 -13.05
C HIS A 251 -44.18 -17.19 -12.30
N ARG A 252 -43.26 -17.82 -11.54
CA ARG A 252 -43.59 -19.00 -10.72
C ARG A 252 -44.61 -18.66 -9.63
N ASP A 253 -44.44 -17.53 -8.96
CA ASP A 253 -45.35 -17.08 -7.89
C ASP A 253 -46.76 -16.81 -8.43
N GLN A 254 -46.87 -16.24 -9.64
CA GLN A 254 -48.16 -16.03 -10.30
C GLN A 254 -48.82 -17.33 -10.76
N VAL A 255 -48.05 -18.29 -11.28
CA VAL A 255 -48.57 -19.63 -11.64
C VAL A 255 -49.10 -20.34 -10.38
N ALA A 256 -48.30 -20.38 -9.30
CA ALA A 256 -48.72 -20.99 -8.04
C ALA A 256 -49.97 -20.34 -7.43
N LYS A 257 -50.12 -19.01 -7.53
CA LYS A 257 -51.34 -18.30 -7.10
C LYS A 257 -52.55 -18.67 -7.96
N ARG A 258 -52.38 -18.79 -9.28
CA ARG A 258 -53.45 -19.20 -10.21
C ARG A 258 -53.90 -20.64 -9.95
N ASP A 259 -52.96 -21.55 -9.70
CA ASP A 259 -53.25 -22.95 -9.37
C ASP A 259 -54.00 -23.05 -8.04
N LYS A 260 -53.52 -22.38 -6.98
CA LYS A 260 -54.23 -22.31 -5.70
C LYS A 260 -55.64 -21.70 -5.82
N ALA A 261 -55.81 -20.65 -6.63
CA ALA A 261 -57.12 -20.05 -6.86
C ALA A 261 -58.05 -20.99 -7.63
N ARG A 262 -57.53 -21.78 -8.58
CA ARG A 262 -58.27 -22.82 -9.29
C ARG A 262 -58.69 -23.95 -8.34
N ASP A 263 -57.78 -24.42 -7.50
CA ASP A 263 -58.06 -25.50 -6.54
C ASP A 263 -59.06 -25.05 -5.45
N ALA A 264 -58.97 -23.79 -4.99
CA ALA A 264 -59.95 -23.21 -4.08
C ALA A 264 -61.33 -23.02 -4.73
N ALA A 265 -61.39 -22.70 -6.03
CA ALA A 265 -62.63 -22.57 -6.78
C ALA A 265 -63.27 -23.93 -7.14
N ALA A 266 -62.48 -25.01 -7.18
CA ALA A 266 -62.98 -26.37 -7.42
C ALA A 266 -63.78 -26.94 -6.22
N GLY A 267 -63.59 -26.40 -5.01
CA GLY A 267 -64.33 -26.78 -3.79
C GLY A 267 -64.13 -28.24 -3.34
N PRO A 268 -64.35 -28.58 -2.06
CA PRO A 268 -64.37 -29.97 -1.61
C PRO A 268 -65.72 -30.58 -2.00
N GLY A 269 -65.81 -31.29 -3.13
CA GLY A 269 -67.04 -31.98 -3.49
C GLY A 269 -67.01 -32.75 -4.81
N ASP A 270 -66.48 -33.98 -4.78
CA ASP A 270 -67.26 -35.19 -5.07
C ASP A 270 -66.42 -36.45 -4.74
N THR A 271 -66.50 -36.89 -3.48
CA THR A 271 -66.27 -38.30 -3.14
C THR A 271 -67.42 -38.74 -2.26
N GLY A 272 -68.59 -38.90 -2.88
CA GLY A 272 -69.76 -39.56 -2.30
C GLY A 272 -69.89 -40.99 -2.81
N ALA A 273 -69.44 -41.94 -1.98
CA ALA A 273 -69.93 -43.31 -1.76
C ALA A 273 -70.47 -44.17 -2.93
N GLY A 274 -69.79 -45.31 -3.14
CA GLY A 274 -70.33 -46.53 -3.75
C GLY A 274 -69.51 -47.76 -3.33
N GLU A 275 -70.06 -48.51 -2.36
CA GLU A 275 -69.72 -49.85 -1.83
C GLU A 275 -69.26 -50.88 -2.89
N THR A 276 -68.67 -52.06 -2.64
CA THR A 276 -68.01 -52.84 -1.57
C THR A 276 -67.39 -54.04 -2.31
N GLY A 277 -66.31 -54.65 -1.80
CA GLY A 277 -65.78 -55.90 -2.42
C GLY A 277 -64.45 -56.38 -1.88
N ALA A 278 -64.53 -57.13 -0.78
CA ALA A 278 -63.58 -58.06 -0.14
C ALA A 278 -62.26 -58.47 -0.86
N GLY A 279 -61.21 -58.69 -0.05
CA GLY A 279 -60.30 -59.83 -0.23
C GLY A 279 -58.78 -59.58 -0.16
N GLU A 280 -58.23 -59.56 1.05
CA GLU A 280 -57.03 -60.27 1.54
C GLU A 280 -55.64 -60.28 0.85
N THR A 281 -54.61 -60.15 1.71
CA THR A 281 -53.18 -60.57 1.62
C THR A 281 -52.25 -59.78 0.68
N ALA A 282 -51.14 -59.12 1.07
CA ALA A 282 -49.97 -59.38 1.93
C ALA A 282 -48.69 -59.70 1.11
N ALA A 283 -47.58 -59.06 1.53
CA ALA A 283 -46.16 -59.31 1.23
C ALA A 283 -45.66 -58.91 -0.18
N ALA A 284 -44.70 -57.98 -0.36
CA ALA A 284 -43.29 -57.87 0.08
C ALA A 284 -42.31 -58.26 -1.05
N GLY A 285 -41.20 -57.51 -1.15
CA GLY A 285 -40.07 -57.71 -2.08
C GLY A 285 -39.86 -56.47 -2.95
N SER A 286 -39.02 -55.49 -2.57
CA SER A 286 -37.54 -55.50 -2.47
C SER A 286 -36.83 -55.57 -3.83
N ASP A 287 -35.79 -54.74 -3.91
CA ASP A 287 -34.62 -54.84 -4.81
C ASP A 287 -34.81 -54.30 -6.24
N ASP A 288 -33.88 -53.57 -6.85
CA ASP A 288 -32.56 -53.04 -6.47
C ASP A 288 -32.07 -52.17 -7.64
N ALA A 289 -31.06 -51.34 -7.35
CA ALA A 289 -30.08 -50.74 -8.26
C ALA A 289 -30.54 -49.71 -9.32
N GLY A 290 -29.88 -48.57 -9.49
CA GLY A 290 -28.62 -48.11 -8.90
C GLY A 290 -27.91 -47.12 -9.85
N ALA A 291 -27.35 -46.08 -9.25
CA ALA A 291 -26.24 -45.23 -9.72
C ALA A 291 -26.44 -44.31 -10.95
N ALA A 292 -25.91 -43.08 -11.03
CA ALA A 292 -25.19 -42.21 -10.09
C ALA A 292 -24.95 -40.82 -10.74
N GLY A 293 -24.79 -39.80 -9.89
CA GLY A 293 -23.97 -38.59 -10.11
C GLY A 293 -24.65 -37.39 -10.79
N ALA A 294 -24.61 -36.16 -10.27
CA ALA A 294 -23.86 -35.58 -9.15
C ALA A 294 -24.42 -34.18 -8.81
N GLU A 295 -24.48 -33.80 -7.53
CA GLU A 295 -24.33 -32.39 -7.10
C GLU A 295 -24.10 -32.25 -5.57
N SER A 296 -23.09 -31.43 -5.24
CA SER A 296 -23.07 -30.36 -4.23
C SER A 296 -23.06 -30.61 -2.70
N ALA A 297 -22.10 -29.90 -2.09
CA ALA A 297 -22.20 -29.03 -0.90
C ALA A 297 -21.66 -29.50 0.48
N ALA A 298 -20.87 -28.57 1.03
CA ALA A 298 -20.80 -28.13 2.42
C ALA A 298 -20.14 -29.04 3.47
N GLY A 299 -18.94 -28.64 3.91
CA GLY A 299 -18.34 -29.05 5.18
C GLY A 299 -18.37 -27.92 6.20
N ALA A 300 -18.78 -28.26 7.42
CA ALA A 300 -18.70 -27.46 8.64
C ALA A 300 -18.02 -28.28 9.76
N GLY A 301 -17.31 -27.60 10.67
CA GLY A 301 -16.72 -28.12 11.92
C GLY A 301 -15.18 -28.23 11.84
N ALA A 302 -14.36 -27.45 12.54
CA ALA A 302 -14.20 -27.17 13.98
C ALA A 302 -12.96 -27.90 14.55
N ASP A 303 -11.94 -27.11 14.94
CA ASP A 303 -10.92 -27.30 16.01
C ASP A 303 -9.94 -26.11 15.85
N GLY A 304 -9.48 -25.35 16.85
CA GLY A 304 -9.45 -25.54 18.29
C GLY A 304 -8.03 -25.27 18.81
N ALA A 305 -7.60 -24.00 18.94
CA ALA A 305 -6.49 -23.59 19.81
C ALA A 305 -6.45 -22.06 19.95
N GLY A 306 -6.76 -21.55 21.14
CA GLY A 306 -6.69 -20.13 21.48
C GLY A 306 -5.36 -19.73 22.11
N VAL A 307 -4.96 -18.48 21.93
CA VAL A 307 -4.17 -17.72 22.91
C VAL A 307 -4.71 -16.28 22.95
N SER A 308 -5.25 -15.94 24.10
CA SER A 308 -5.77 -14.64 24.51
C SER A 308 -4.66 -13.78 25.13
N ALA A 309 -4.62 -12.49 24.82
CA ALA A 309 -4.00 -11.48 25.68
C ALA A 309 -4.69 -10.13 25.50
N GLY A 310 -5.64 -9.84 26.39
CA GLY A 310 -6.07 -8.48 26.69
C GLY A 310 -5.28 -7.96 27.88
N VAL A 311 -4.89 -6.69 27.86
CA VAL A 311 -4.46 -5.98 29.07
C VAL A 311 -5.28 -4.72 29.19
N ARG A 312 -6.13 -4.74 30.21
CA ARG A 312 -6.97 -3.68 30.74
C ARG A 312 -6.09 -2.79 31.63
N GLY A 313 -6.28 -1.47 31.51
CA GLY A 313 -5.65 -0.51 32.40
C GLY A 313 -6.22 -0.53 33.82
N THR A 314 -5.42 -0.08 34.77
CA THR A 314 -5.85 0.46 36.08
C THR A 314 -4.84 1.48 36.57
N ARG A 315 -5.35 2.52 37.22
CA ARG A 315 -4.67 3.70 37.75
C ARG A 315 -4.93 3.74 39.26
N GLU A 316 -3.94 4.22 40.04
CA GLU A 316 -3.98 4.72 41.44
C GLU A 316 -4.44 3.75 42.56
N GLY A 317 -3.87 3.71 43.78
CA GLY A 317 -2.82 4.49 44.44
C GLY A 317 -2.54 3.97 45.88
N ASP A 318 -1.50 4.56 46.49
CA ASP A 318 -1.15 4.73 47.92
C ASP A 318 -0.79 3.59 48.91
N ALA A 319 0.39 3.78 49.52
CA ALA A 319 0.78 3.69 50.95
C ALA A 319 2.20 3.09 51.08
N GLU A 320 3.25 3.91 51.22
CA GLU A 320 3.86 4.44 52.45
C GLU A 320 4.70 3.44 53.30
N ASP A 321 5.96 3.86 53.48
CA ASP A 321 6.87 3.72 54.62
C ASP A 321 7.56 2.38 54.96
N ALA A 322 8.89 2.39 54.82
CA ALA A 322 9.83 1.83 55.81
C ALA A 322 11.28 2.24 55.45
N ALA A 323 11.77 3.26 56.17
CA ALA A 323 13.17 3.66 56.22
C ALA A 323 14.05 2.65 56.98
N ALA A 324 15.32 2.48 56.55
CA ALA A 324 16.40 2.09 57.44
C ALA A 324 17.72 2.77 57.05
N LYS A 325 18.19 3.61 57.98
CA LYS A 325 19.45 4.37 57.99
C LYS A 325 20.67 3.45 58.10
N VAL A 326 21.78 3.84 57.47
CA VAL A 326 23.12 3.71 58.06
C VAL A 326 23.89 5.00 57.79
N THR A 327 24.43 5.60 58.84
CA THR A 327 25.17 6.86 58.84
C THR A 327 26.59 6.67 59.43
N VAL A 328 27.51 7.53 58.97
CA VAL A 328 28.78 8.06 59.57
C VAL A 328 30.03 7.14 59.60
N PRO A 329 31.31 7.63 59.64
CA PRO A 329 31.85 9.02 59.46
C PRO A 329 33.14 9.24 58.59
N ALA A 330 33.28 10.51 58.17
CA ALA A 330 34.40 11.49 58.28
C ALA A 330 35.83 11.28 57.70
N ALA A 331 36.27 12.39 57.08
CA ALA A 331 37.58 12.87 56.54
C ALA A 331 38.74 12.92 57.59
N PRO A 332 39.99 13.42 57.34
CA PRO A 332 40.54 14.38 56.32
C PRO A 332 41.90 13.90 55.70
N GLY A 333 42.69 14.59 54.85
CA GLY A 333 42.82 15.96 54.34
C GLY A 333 44.07 16.02 53.42
N GLU A 334 44.47 17.24 53.03
CA GLU A 334 45.74 17.63 52.36
C GLU A 334 45.87 17.33 50.84
N GLY A 335 46.30 18.23 49.96
CA GLY A 335 46.82 19.58 50.12
C GLY A 335 46.94 20.29 48.76
N LYS A 336 46.81 21.62 48.78
CA LYS A 336 47.29 22.54 47.73
C LYS A 336 48.79 22.74 47.93
N ALA A 337 49.58 22.69 46.85
CA ALA A 337 50.64 23.67 46.53
C ALA A 337 51.43 23.26 45.26
N SER A 338 51.17 23.95 44.15
CA SER A 338 52.15 24.71 43.33
C SER A 338 51.49 25.11 42.01
#